data_AF-A0A350X9N7-F1
#
_entry.id   AF-A0A350X9N7-F1
#
_cell.length_a   1.000
_cell.length_b   1.000
_cell.length_c   1.000
_cell.angle_alpha   90.00
_cell.angle_beta   90.00
_cell.angle_gamma   90.00
#
_symmetry.space_group_name_H-M   'P 1'
#
loop_
_entity.id
_entity.type
_entity.pdbx_description
1 polymer ?
#
loop_
_entity_poly.entity_id
_entity_poly.type
_entity_poly.pdbx_seq_one_letter_code
_entity_poly.pdbx_strand_id
1 'polypeptide(L)'
;MSVREILQNYRAGMAVYDGCHPPTVVSQWEAFKNEMLEFFESPSLSEFWDVLHTAGRLFWKLTGIPLQLLAWPTVKKHGQRYALRGCIRSERNCEGNCRQF
;
A
#
# COMPACT_ATOMS: atom_id res chain seq x y z
N MET A 1 0.15 -19.02 1.04
CA MET A 1 1.23 -18.19 0.49
C MET A 1 2.37 -18.08 1.48
N SER A 2 3.57 -18.43 1.01
CA SER A 2 4.84 -18.15 1.66
C SER A 2 5.12 -16.64 1.74
N VAL A 3 6.07 -16.25 2.60
CA VAL A 3 6.56 -14.87 2.72
C VAL A 3 7.08 -14.35 1.38
N ARG A 4 7.77 -15.20 0.61
CA ARG A 4 8.31 -14.86 -0.71
C ARG A 4 7.21 -14.51 -1.70
N GLU A 5 6.15 -15.32 -1.77
CA GLU A 5 5.00 -15.08 -2.65
C GLU A 5 4.27 -13.79 -2.26
N ILE A 6 4.08 -13.54 -0.96
CA ILE A 6 3.47 -12.29 -0.47
C ILE A 6 4.27 -11.08 -0.93
N LEU A 7 5.60 -11.10 -0.77
CA LEU A 7 6.46 -9.99 -1.18
C LEU A 7 6.47 -9.79 -2.70
N GLN A 8 6.44 -10.87 -3.47
CA GLN A 8 6.32 -10.80 -4.94
C GLN A 8 5.00 -10.15 -5.35
N ASN A 9 3.88 -10.62 -4.80
CA ASN A 9 2.55 -10.08 -5.10
C ASN A 9 2.41 -8.63 -4.63
N TYR A 10 2.97 -8.29 -3.46
CA TYR A 10 3.01 -6.92 -2.97
C TYR A 10 3.78 -6.01 -3.94
N ARG A 11 4.99 -6.41 -4.37
CA ARG A 11 5.79 -5.61 -5.31
C ARG A 11 5.10 -5.44 -6.66
N ALA A 12 4.55 -6.52 -7.21
CA ALA A 12 3.81 -6.48 -8.47
C ALA A 12 2.59 -5.56 -8.37
N GLY A 13 1.77 -5.72 -7.33
CA GLY A 13 0.62 -4.86 -7.11
C GLY A 13 0.98 -3.40 -6.87
N MET A 14 2.09 -3.12 -6.17
CA MET A 14 2.58 -1.76 -6.01
C MET A 14 3.03 -1.16 -7.35
N ALA A 15 3.69 -1.94 -8.21
CA ALA A 15 4.11 -1.48 -9.53
C ALA A 15 2.91 -1.15 -10.45
N VAL A 16 1.88 -2.00 -10.45
CA VAL A 16 0.62 -1.73 -11.19
C VAL A 16 -0.05 -0.47 -10.64
N TYR A 17 -0.17 -0.36 -9.32
CA TYR A 17 -0.79 0.80 -8.68
C TYR A 17 -0.04 2.10 -8.98
N ASP A 18 1.30 2.08 -8.91
CA ASP A 18 2.15 3.25 -9.18
C ASP A 18 2.16 3.64 -10.66
N GLY A 19 1.88 2.69 -11.57
CA GLY A 19 1.66 2.96 -12.98
C GLY A 19 0.36 3.74 -13.24
N CYS A 20 -0.69 3.46 -12.46
CA CYS A 20 -1.93 4.24 -12.49
C CYS A 20 -1.83 5.58 -11.75
N HIS A 21 -1.15 5.58 -10.60
CA HIS A 21 -1.09 6.68 -9.66
C HIS A 21 0.38 7.05 -9.45
N PRO A 22 0.93 7.98 -10.26
CA PRO A 22 2.33 8.33 -10.18
C PRO A 22 2.76 8.62 -8.73
N PRO A 23 3.77 7.92 -8.20
CA PRO A 23 4.17 8.04 -6.80
C PRO A 23 5.05 9.28 -6.60
N THR A 24 4.43 10.45 -6.70
CA THR A 24 5.02 11.77 -6.40
C THR A 24 5.05 12.00 -4.89
N VAL A 25 5.87 12.94 -4.43
CA VAL A 25 5.88 13.33 -3.00
C VAL A 25 4.49 13.79 -2.55
N VAL A 26 3.80 14.56 -3.40
CA VAL A 26 2.44 15.06 -3.12
C VAL A 26 1.45 13.91 -2.98
N SER A 27 1.42 12.95 -3.92
CA SER A 27 0.47 11.84 -3.86
C SER A 27 0.75 10.88 -2.69
N GLN A 28 2.02 10.68 -2.31
CA GLN A 28 2.37 9.90 -1.11
C GLN A 28 1.98 10.64 0.17
N TRP A 29 2.14 11.97 0.22
CA TRP A 29 1.71 12.78 1.35
C TRP A 29 0.19 12.79 1.52
N GLU A 30 -0.55 12.86 0.41
CA GLU A 30 -2.01 12.71 0.41
C GLU A 30 -2.46 11.33 0.89
N ALA A 31 -1.82 10.27 0.40
CA ALA A 31 -2.11 8.92 0.86
C ALA A 31 -1.86 8.78 2.37
N PHE A 32 -0.75 9.31 2.89
CA PHE A 32 -0.46 9.32 4.32
C PHE A 32 -1.53 10.08 5.12
N LYS A 33 -1.94 11.28 4.68
CA LYS A 33 -3.01 12.04 5.34
C LYS A 33 -4.33 11.28 5.35
N ASN A 34 -4.67 10.59 4.25
CA ASN A 34 -5.91 9.82 4.17
C ASN A 34 -5.91 8.65 5.17
N GLU A 35 -4.84 7.86 5.24
CA GLU A 35 -4.77 6.76 6.23
C GLU A 35 -4.72 7.29 7.67
N MET A 36 -4.11 8.47 7.90
CA MET A 36 -4.17 9.15 9.21
C MET A 36 -5.60 9.54 9.59
N LEU A 37 -6.40 10.04 8.62
CA LEU A 37 -7.81 10.34 8.84
C LEU A 37 -8.60 9.08 9.15
N GLU A 38 -8.41 7.99 8.38
CA GLU A 38 -9.03 6.69 8.65
C GLU A 38 -8.68 6.19 10.06
N PHE A 39 -7.42 6.35 10.48
CA PHE A 39 -7.00 6.01 11.84
C PHE A 39 -7.65 6.88 12.92
N PHE A 40 -7.83 8.19 12.70
CA PHE A 40 -8.49 9.06 13.68
C PHE A 40 -10.00 8.81 13.75
N GLU A 41 -10.65 8.50 12.63
CA GLU A 41 -12.07 8.17 12.57
C GLU A 41 -12.37 6.82 13.22
N SER A 42 -11.52 5.82 12.99
CA SER A 42 -11.68 4.48 13.56
C SER A 42 -10.33 3.88 13.98
N PRO A 43 -9.82 4.26 15.16
CA PRO A 43 -8.51 3.80 15.63
C PRO A 43 -8.48 2.27 15.75
N SER A 44 -7.63 1.64 14.95
CA SER A 44 -7.43 0.19 15.01
C SER A 44 -5.98 -0.17 14.70
N LEU A 45 -5.59 -1.39 15.08
CA LEU A 45 -4.26 -1.89 14.77
C LEU A 45 -4.05 -2.01 13.25
N SER A 46 -5.11 -2.32 12.47
CA SER A 46 -5.02 -2.34 11.00
C SER A 46 -4.67 -0.97 10.44
N GLU A 47 -5.37 0.07 10.89
CA GLU A 47 -5.17 1.44 10.43
C GLU A 47 -3.81 1.98 10.87
N PHE A 48 -3.34 1.62 12.07
CA PHE A 48 -1.98 1.95 12.50
C PHE A 48 -0.90 1.41 11.54
N TRP A 49 -1.05 0.16 11.09
CA TRP A 49 -0.11 -0.41 10.12
C TRP A 49 -0.21 0.26 8.75
N ASP A 50 -1.41 0.69 8.32
CA ASP A 50 -1.60 1.42 7.06
C ASP A 50 -0.97 2.82 7.11
N VAL A 51 -1.07 3.50 8.25
CA VAL A 51 -0.34 4.76 8.52
C VAL A 51 1.17 4.54 8.47
N LEU A 52 1.70 3.54 9.18
CA LEU A 52 3.14 3.23 9.14
C LEU A 52 3.61 2.88 7.72
N HIS A 53 2.77 2.16 6.97
CA HIS A 53 3.06 1.78 5.59
C HIS A 53 3.16 3.01 4.68
N THR A 54 2.17 3.90 4.71
CA THR A 54 2.15 5.13 3.89
C THR A 54 3.22 6.12 4.30
N ALA A 55 3.50 6.28 5.61
CA ALA A 55 4.64 7.06 6.10
C ALA A 55 5.98 6.48 5.59
N GLY A 56 6.14 5.16 5.64
CA GLY A 56 7.31 4.46 5.13
C GLY A 56 7.49 4.65 3.63
N ARG A 57 6.40 4.70 2.84
CA ARG A 57 6.48 4.97 1.39
C ARG A 57 6.90 6.40 1.08
N LEU A 58 6.38 7.37 1.84
CA LEU A 58 6.81 8.75 1.72
C LEU A 58 8.30 8.90 2.06
N PHE A 59 8.74 8.27 3.16
CA PHE A 59 10.15 8.24 3.53
C PHE A 59 11.02 7.59 2.46
N TRP A 60 10.56 6.48 1.88
CA TRP A 60 11.25 5.81 0.78
C TRP A 60 11.40 6.73 -0.43
N LYS A 61 10.37 7.49 -0.78
CA LYS A 61 10.43 8.45 -1.90
C LYS A 61 11.48 9.53 -1.70
N LEU A 62 11.72 9.93 -0.45
CA LEU A 62 12.69 10.98 -0.10
C LEU A 62 14.12 10.44 0.05
N THR A 63 14.30 9.20 0.52
CA THR A 63 15.60 8.69 0.98
C THR A 63 16.11 7.46 0.23
N GLY A 64 15.26 6.76 -0.51
CA GLY A 64 15.60 5.48 -1.13
C GLY A 64 15.57 4.26 -0.17
N ILE A 65 15.29 4.46 1.12
CA ILE A 65 15.23 3.39 2.13
C ILE A 65 13.78 2.87 2.27
N PRO A 66 13.50 1.58 2.03
CA PRO A 66 12.13 1.05 1.92
C PRO A 66 11.50 0.71 3.28
N LEU A 67 11.29 1.71 4.16
CA LEU A 67 10.74 1.50 5.51
C LEU A 67 9.29 0.99 5.52
N GLN A 68 8.54 1.14 4.43
CA GLN A 68 7.18 0.59 4.31
C GLN A 68 7.11 -0.93 4.51
N LEU A 69 8.24 -1.64 4.33
CA LEU A 69 8.30 -3.08 4.53
C LEU A 69 8.22 -3.50 6.01
N LEU A 70 8.52 -2.58 6.92
CA LEU A 70 8.37 -2.80 8.37
C LEU A 70 6.91 -2.91 8.77
N ALA A 71 5.99 -2.30 8.01
CA ALA A 71 4.54 -2.46 8.16
C ALA A 71 4.06 -3.79 7.56
N TRP A 72 4.64 -4.90 8.03
CA TRP A 72 4.41 -6.24 7.50
C TRP A 72 2.92 -6.64 7.43
N PRO A 73 2.05 -6.32 8.40
CA PRO A 73 0.62 -6.64 8.30
C PRO A 73 -0.05 -5.99 7.07
N THR A 74 0.27 -4.74 6.77
CA THR A 74 -0.23 -4.04 5.58
C THR A 74 0.36 -4.60 4.30
N VAL A 75 1.67 -4.89 4.28
CA VAL A 75 2.35 -5.54 3.15
C VAL A 75 1.70 -6.89 2.83
N LYS A 76 1.44 -7.70 3.87
CA LYS A 76 0.75 -8.99 3.75
C LYS A 76 -0.67 -8.82 3.22
N LYS A 77 -1.45 -7.92 3.83
CA LYS A 77 -2.82 -7.58 3.42
C LYS A 77 -2.88 -7.19 1.95
N HIS A 78 -1.97 -6.32 1.52
CA HIS A 78 -1.87 -5.83 0.14
C HIS A 78 -1.43 -6.92 -0.85
N GLY A 79 -0.40 -7.70 -0.52
CA GLY A 79 0.04 -8.82 -1.36
C GLY A 79 -1.04 -9.89 -1.51
N GLN A 80 -1.81 -10.17 -0.44
CA GLN A 80 -2.95 -11.07 -0.49
C GLN A 80 -4.08 -10.55 -1.38
N ARG A 81 -4.43 -9.27 -1.28
CA ARG A 81 -5.44 -8.65 -2.15
C ARG A 81 -5.03 -8.74 -3.61
N TYR A 82 -3.78 -8.42 -3.92
CA TYR A 82 -3.30 -8.50 -5.29
C TYR A 82 -3.33 -9.93 -5.84
N ALA A 83 -2.90 -10.92 -5.04
CA ALA A 83 -2.98 -12.33 -5.42
C ALA A 83 -4.41 -12.82 -5.71
N LEU A 84 -5.39 -12.33 -4.96
CA LEU A 84 -6.78 -12.78 -5.06
C LEU A 84 -7.57 -12.10 -6.18
N ARG A 85 -7.30 -10.82 -6.46
CA ARG A 85 -8.14 -10.02 -7.37
C ARG A 85 -7.38 -9.09 -8.33
N GLY A 86 -6.06 -9.25 -8.43
CA GLY A 86 -5.22 -8.43 -9.31
C GLY A 86 -5.08 -6.97 -8.87
N CYS A 87 -5.52 -6.61 -7.66
CA CYS A 87 -5.51 -5.23 -7.15
C CYS A 87 -5.06 -5.12 -5.70
N ILE A 88 -4.16 -4.17 -5.43
CA ILE A 88 -3.50 -4.04 -4.14
C ILE A 88 -4.32 -3.26 -3.09
N ARG A 89 -5.17 -2.32 -3.54
CA ARG A 89 -6.07 -1.54 -2.68
C ARG A 89 -7.34 -2.31 -2.33
N SER A 90 -8.19 -1.75 -1.47
CA SER A 90 -9.52 -2.29 -1.16
C SER A 90 -10.39 -2.35 -2.43
N GLU A 91 -11.49 -3.11 -2.38
CA GLU A 91 -12.40 -3.22 -3.55
C GLU A 91 -13.01 -1.88 -3.95
N ARG A 92 -13.35 -1.07 -2.94
CA ARG A 92 -13.92 0.27 -3.09
C ARG A 92 -12.91 1.26 -3.68
N ASN A 93 -11.63 1.07 -3.38
CA ASN A 93 -10.53 1.95 -3.79
C ASN A 93 -9.74 1.36 -4.97
N CYS A 94 -10.26 0.31 -5.60
CA CYS A 94 -9.62 -0.31 -6.74
C CYS A 94 -10.21 0.27 -8.02
N GLU A 95 -9.52 1.23 -8.60
CA GLU A 95 -9.90 1.90 -9.84
C GLU A 95 -9.62 1.02 -11.06
N GLY A 96 -10.51 1.06 -12.06
CA GLY A 96 -10.60 0.12 -13.18
C GLY A 96 -9.26 -0.39 -13.73
N ASN A 97 -8.48 0.47 -14.39
CA ASN A 97 -7.22 0.10 -15.07
C ASN A 97 -6.08 -0.33 -14.12
N CYS A 98 -6.29 -0.29 -12.80
CA CYS A 98 -5.31 -0.68 -11.79
C CYS A 98 -5.48 -2.13 -11.33
N ARG A 99 -6.19 -2.92 -12.14
CA ARG A 99 -6.32 -4.36 -12.03
C ARG A 99 -5.52 -5.01 -13.13
N GLN A 100 -4.76 -6.04 -12.78
CA GLN A 100 -4.18 -6.94 -13.78
C GLN A 100 -5.01 -8.22 -13.81
N PHE A 101 -5.73 -8.44 -14.91
CA PHE A 101 -6.40 -9.70 -15.24
C PHE A 101 -5.65 -10.41 -16.36
#